data_AF-A0A6J4XFN7-F1
#
_entry.id   AF-A0A6J4XFN7-F1
#
_cell.length_a   1.000
_cell.length_b   1.000
_cell.length_c   1.000
_cell.angle_alpha   90.00
_cell.angle_beta   90.00
_cell.angle_gamma   90.00
#
_symmetry.space_group_name_H-M   'P 1'
#
loop_
_entity.id
_entity.type
_entity.pdbx_description
1 polymer ?
#
loop_
_entity_poly.entity_id
_entity_poly.type
_entity_poly.pdbx_seq_one_letter_code
_entity_poly.pdbx_strand_id
1 'polypeptide(L)'
;MPGAGLWALLVLILAVVQLPTILVLGPIIVYVFFTSSTVSAVVFAIWSILVGISDAFLKPLLMGRGVDVPMLVIFIGAIGGFIASGIIGLFVGAIIFALGYKLFLLWLNQDPR
;
A
#
# COMPACT_ATOMS: atom_id res chain seq x y z
N MET A 1 8.04 -18.18 13.67
CA MET A 1 7.87 -18.64 12.28
C MET A 1 9.20 -18.56 11.55
N PRO A 2 9.72 -19.65 10.97
CA PRO A 2 10.90 -19.58 10.11
C PRO A 2 10.64 -18.62 8.94
N GLY A 3 11.58 -17.73 8.60
CA GLY A 3 11.42 -16.81 7.46
C GLY A 3 10.52 -15.59 7.70
N ALA A 4 10.22 -15.22 8.95
CA ALA A 4 9.40 -14.05 9.28
C ALA A 4 9.89 -12.74 8.62
N GLY A 5 11.20 -12.57 8.45
CA GLY A 5 11.77 -11.41 7.74
C GLY A 5 11.44 -11.39 6.24
N LEU A 6 11.37 -12.55 5.59
CA LEU A 6 11.01 -12.65 4.16
C LEU A 6 9.53 -12.30 3.96
N TRP A 7 8.66 -12.76 4.87
CA TRP A 7 7.25 -12.40 4.89
C TRP A 7 7.04 -10.91 5.15
N ALA A 8 7.78 -10.32 6.09
CA ALA A 8 7.72 -8.88 6.36
C ALA A 8 8.15 -8.05 5.14
N LEU A 9 9.18 -8.49 4.42
CA LEU A 9 9.64 -7.83 3.20
C LEU A 9 8.61 -7.94 2.07
N LEU A 10 7.98 -9.11 1.89
CA LEU A 10 6.90 -9.28 0.92
C LEU A 10 5.69 -8.39 1.25
N VAL A 11 5.29 -8.31 2.53
CA VAL A 11 4.22 -7.42 2.98
C VAL A 11 4.59 -5.95 2.75
N LEU A 12 5.86 -5.57 3.00
CA LEU A 12 6.34 -4.22 2.74
C LEU A 12 6.27 -3.86 1.25
N ILE A 13 6.71 -4.75 0.36
CA ILE A 13 6.59 -4.54 -1.09
C ILE A 13 5.12 -4.45 -1.50
N LEU A 14 4.25 -5.33 -0.98
CA LEU A 14 2.83 -5.32 -1.35
C LEU A 14 2.10 -4.06 -0.85
N ALA A 15 2.47 -3.57 0.32
CA ALA A 15 1.99 -2.30 0.88
C ALA A 15 2.47 -1.11 0.02
N VAL A 16 3.69 -1.17 -0.51
CA VAL A 16 4.22 -0.17 -1.47
C VAL A 16 3.45 -0.17 -2.79
N VAL A 17 3.08 -1.35 -3.30
CA VAL A 17 2.20 -1.47 -4.49
C VAL A 17 0.78 -0.99 -4.15
N GLN A 18 0.50 -0.62 -2.90
CA GLN A 18 -0.80 -0.14 -2.43
C GLN A 18 -1.93 -1.11 -2.80
N LEU A 19 -1.64 -2.40 -2.85
CA LEU A 19 -2.65 -3.44 -2.96
C LEU A 19 -3.35 -3.61 -1.60
N PRO A 20 -4.61 -4.05 -1.56
CA PRO A 20 -5.27 -4.34 -0.30
C PRO A 20 -4.51 -5.46 0.41
N THR A 21 -3.98 -5.15 1.59
CA THR A 21 -3.14 -6.02 2.43
C THR A 21 -3.84 -7.33 2.80
N ILE A 22 -5.17 -7.34 2.69
CA ILE A 22 -6.03 -8.51 2.88
C ILE A 22 -5.75 -9.65 1.88
N LEU A 23 -5.24 -9.34 0.68
CA LEU A 23 -4.83 -10.34 -0.33
C LEU A 23 -3.67 -11.20 0.16
N VAL A 24 -2.81 -10.65 1.01
CA VAL A 24 -1.66 -11.36 1.60
C VAL A 24 -1.97 -11.87 3.00
N LEU A 25 -2.70 -11.09 3.80
CA LEU A 25 -3.07 -11.48 5.16
C LEU A 25 -4.05 -12.66 5.19
N GLY A 26 -4.97 -12.77 4.22
CA GLY A 26 -5.93 -13.88 4.15
C GLY A 26 -5.26 -15.27 4.11
N PRO A 27 -4.40 -15.57 3.12
CA PRO A 27 -3.65 -16.82 3.05
C PRO A 27 -2.77 -17.08 4.28
N ILE A 28 -2.19 -16.02 4.85
CA ILE A 28 -1.35 -16.11 6.05
C ILE A 28 -2.17 -16.50 7.29
N ILE A 29 -3.36 -15.94 7.48
CA ILE A 29 -4.26 -16.32 8.57
C ILE A 29 -4.62 -17.80 8.47
N VAL A 30 -4.98 -18.28 7.27
CA VAL A 30 -5.27 -19.70 7.03
C VAL A 30 -4.06 -20.57 7.40
N TYR A 31 -2.86 -20.19 6.99
CA TYR A 31 -1.63 -20.92 7.33
C TYR A 31 -1.30 -20.90 8.84
N VAL A 32 -1.50 -19.77 9.52
CA VAL A 32 -1.31 -19.63 10.97
C VAL A 32 -2.26 -20.55 11.74
N PHE A 33 -3.50 -20.71 11.27
CA PHE A 33 -4.47 -21.65 11.82
C PHE A 33 -4.03 -23.11 11.72
N PHE A 34 -3.24 -23.48 10.70
CA PHE A 34 -2.71 -24.84 10.55
C PHE A 34 -1.43 -25.10 11.34
N THR A 35 -0.63 -24.08 11.68
CA THR A 35 0.72 -24.28 12.24
C THR A 35 0.90 -23.82 13.69
N SER A 36 -0.01 -23.04 14.27
CA SER A 36 0.13 -22.42 15.59
C SER A 36 -1.05 -22.68 16.52
N SER A 37 -0.88 -22.35 17.81
CA SER A 37 -1.93 -22.53 18.82
C SER A 37 -3.17 -21.70 18.47
N THR A 38 -4.36 -22.27 18.70
CA THR A 38 -5.66 -21.67 18.34
C THR A 38 -5.82 -20.25 18.88
N VAL A 39 -5.30 -19.96 20.08
CA VAL A 39 -5.35 -18.62 20.69
C VAL A 39 -4.53 -17.61 19.90
N SER A 40 -3.31 -17.97 19.47
CA SER A 40 -2.44 -17.08 18.69
C SER A 40 -3.01 -16.80 17.29
N ALA A 41 -3.65 -17.80 16.67
CA ALA A 41 -4.29 -17.66 15.36
C ALA A 41 -5.50 -16.72 15.41
N VAL A 42 -6.33 -16.82 16.45
CA VAL A 42 -7.50 -15.95 16.62
C VAL A 42 -7.10 -14.50 16.86
N VAL A 43 -6.10 -14.24 17.72
CA VAL A 43 -5.61 -12.88 17.95
C VAL A 43 -5.03 -12.27 16.67
N PHE A 44 -4.26 -13.04 15.91
CA PHE A 44 -3.69 -12.59 14.63
C PHE A 44 -4.76 -12.31 13.56
N ALA A 45 -5.82 -13.12 13.51
CA ALA A 45 -6.94 -12.92 12.60
C ALA A 45 -7.71 -11.62 12.91
N ILE A 46 -8.02 -11.36 14.19
CA ILE A 46 -8.69 -10.12 14.62
C ILE A 46 -7.84 -8.90 14.27
N TRP A 47 -6.54 -8.94 14.57
CA TRP A 47 -5.62 -7.86 14.24
C TRP A 47 -5.56 -7.61 12.73
N SER A 48 -5.48 -8.68 11.93
CA SER A 48 -5.41 -8.60 10.47
C SER A 48 -6.69 -8.04 9.83
N ILE A 49 -7.87 -8.32 10.41
CA ILE A 49 -9.14 -7.73 9.99
C ILE A 49 -9.14 -6.22 10.26
N LEU A 50 -8.69 -5.79 11.45
CA LEU A 50 -8.59 -4.36 11.78
C LEU A 50 -7.64 -3.60 10.85
N VAL A 51 -6.50 -4.20 10.53
CA VAL A 51 -5.54 -3.65 9.56
C VAL A 51 -6.17 -3.57 8.16
N GLY A 52 -6.83 -4.64 7.69
CA GLY A 52 -7.48 -4.65 6.38
C GLY A 52 -8.61 -3.61 6.24
N ILE A 53 -9.40 -3.40 7.29
CA ILE A 53 -10.42 -2.34 7.33
C ILE A 53 -9.75 -0.96 7.29
N SER A 54 -8.67 -0.77 8.05
CA SER A 54 -7.93 0.48 8.04
C SER A 54 -7.41 0.79 6.63
N ASP A 55 -6.85 -0.18 5.93
CA ASP A 55 -6.35 0.01 4.55
C ASP A 55 -7.47 0.28 3.54
N ALA A 56 -8.66 -0.32 3.74
CA ALA A 56 -9.84 -0.09 2.91
C ALA A 56 -10.48 1.29 3.14
N PHE A 57 -10.29 1.88 4.33
CA PHE A 57 -10.84 3.20 4.70
C PHE A 57 -9.85 4.35 4.47
N LEU A 58 -8.57 4.13 4.78
CA LEU A 58 -7.49 5.10 4.56
C LEU A 58 -7.32 5.44 3.08
N LYS A 59 -7.49 4.46 2.18
CA LYS A 59 -7.38 4.71 0.73
C LYS A 59 -8.42 5.72 0.22
N PRO A 60 -9.74 5.55 0.44
CA PRO A 60 -10.73 6.56 0.11
C PRO A 60 -10.55 7.89 0.85
N LEU A 61 -10.13 7.87 2.11
CA LEU A 61 -9.97 9.12 2.88
C LEU A 61 -8.79 9.96 2.38
N LEU A 62 -7.66 9.31 2.04
CA LEU A 62 -6.44 9.97 1.57
C LEU A 62 -6.51 10.30 0.06
N MET A 63 -7.17 9.47 -0.74
CA MET A 63 -7.28 9.66 -2.20
C MET A 63 -8.57 10.36 -2.64
N GLY A 64 -9.63 10.36 -1.82
CA GLY A 64 -10.93 10.99 -2.11
C GLY A 64 -10.93 12.51 -2.02
N ARG A 65 -9.79 13.14 -1.71
CA ARG A 65 -9.62 14.59 -1.77
C ARG A 65 -8.79 15.01 -2.99
N GLY A 66 -9.45 15.00 -4.15
CA GLY A 66 -9.16 15.94 -5.24
C GLY A 66 -8.04 15.61 -6.21
N VAL A 67 -7.61 14.34 -6.30
CA VAL A 67 -6.50 13.99 -7.19
C VAL A 67 -6.89 12.79 -8.05
N ASP A 68 -7.56 13.05 -9.19
CA ASP A 68 -7.67 12.13 -10.34
C ASP A 68 -6.30 11.85 -10.99
N VAL A 69 -5.25 11.62 -10.19
CA VAL A 69 -3.98 11.11 -10.70
C VAL A 69 -4.15 9.59 -10.78
N PRO A 70 -3.95 8.98 -11.96
CA PRO A 70 -3.97 7.53 -12.09
C PRO A 70 -3.00 6.90 -11.10
N MET A 71 -3.45 5.87 -10.39
CA MET A 71 -2.64 5.16 -9.40
C MET A 71 -1.28 4.68 -9.94
N LEU A 72 -1.22 4.37 -11.24
CA LEU A 72 0.02 4.02 -11.94
C LEU A 72 1.09 5.11 -11.87
N VAL A 73 0.71 6.39 -11.95
CA VAL A 73 1.64 7.53 -11.87
C VAL A 73 2.24 7.61 -10.47
N ILE A 74 1.42 7.43 -9.44
CA ILE A 74 1.85 7.41 -8.04
C ILE A 74 2.79 6.23 -7.78
N PHE A 75 2.47 5.06 -8.34
CA PHE A 75 3.27 3.84 -8.22
C PHE A 75 4.65 3.98 -8.88
N ILE A 76 4.70 4.52 -10.10
CA ILE A 76 5.96 4.81 -10.81
C ILE A 76 6.80 5.79 -10.00
N GLY A 77 6.18 6.84 -9.46
CA GLY A 77 6.84 7.79 -8.56
C GLY A 77 7.40 7.14 -7.29
N ALA A 78 6.62 6.27 -6.64
CA ALA A 78 7.04 5.56 -5.43
C ALA A 78 8.23 4.63 -5.68
N ILE A 79 8.20 3.83 -6.76
CA ILE A 79 9.31 2.94 -7.12
C ILE A 79 10.56 3.74 -7.47
N GLY A 80 10.42 4.77 -8.30
CA GLY A 80 11.55 5.64 -8.67
C GLY A 80 12.18 6.30 -7.46
N GLY A 81 11.35 6.81 -6.54
CA GLY A 81 11.80 7.39 -5.28
C GLY A 81 12.47 6.37 -4.36
N PHE A 82 11.93 5.15 -4.26
CA PHE A 82 12.51 4.06 -3.48
C PHE A 82 13.91 3.69 -3.95
N ILE A 83 14.12 3.57 -5.26
CA ILE A 83 15.42 3.28 -5.83
C ILE A 83 16.42 4.43 -5.54
N ALA A 84 15.95 5.68 -5.59
CA ALA A 84 16.80 6.85 -5.38
C ALA A 84 17.17 7.12 -3.91
N SER A 85 16.24 6.91 -2.97
CA SER A 85 16.39 7.37 -1.58
C SER A 85 15.79 6.42 -0.53
N GLY A 86 15.52 5.16 -0.91
CA GLY A 86 15.01 4.13 -0.01
C GLY A 86 13.60 4.43 0.48
N ILE A 87 13.32 4.12 1.75
CA ILE A 87 11.95 4.20 2.30
C ILE A 87 11.37 5.61 2.25
N ILE A 88 12.19 6.65 2.48
CA ILE A 88 11.74 8.05 2.43
C ILE A 88 11.29 8.42 1.01
N GLY A 89 12.00 7.89 0.01
CA GLY A 89 11.72 8.10 -1.39
C GLY A 89 10.37 7.55 -1.86
N LEU A 90 9.83 6.52 -1.21
CA LEU A 90 8.50 6.00 -1.53
C LEU A 90 7.41 7.08 -1.40
N PHE A 91 7.55 7.96 -0.40
CA PHE A 91 6.61 9.04 -0.17
C PHE A 91 6.93 10.25 -1.04
N VAL A 92 8.21 10.66 -1.06
CA VAL A 92 8.64 11.86 -1.79
C VAL A 92 8.46 11.69 -3.30
N GLY A 93 8.85 10.54 -3.85
CA GLY A 93 8.75 10.25 -5.28
C GLY A 93 7.30 10.18 -5.76
N ALA A 94 6.40 9.57 -4.97
CA ALA A 94 4.98 9.53 -5.24
C ALA A 94 4.36 10.95 -5.29
N ILE A 95 4.71 11.80 -4.32
CA ILE A 95 4.22 13.19 -4.24
C ILE A 95 4.70 14.01 -5.45
N ILE A 96 6.00 13.92 -5.79
CA ILE A 96 6.58 14.67 -6.92
C ILE A 96 5.93 14.27 -8.23
N PHE A 97 5.76 12.97 -8.50
CA PHE A 97 5.11 12.49 -9.72
C PHE A 97 3.63 12.87 -9.80
N ALA A 98 2.90 12.78 -8.69
CA ALA A 98 1.49 13.18 -8.65
C ALA A 98 1.30 14.68 -8.93
N LEU A 99 2.13 15.52 -8.31
CA LEU A 99 2.16 16.97 -8.57
C LEU A 99 2.57 17.26 -10.01
N GLY A 100 3.61 16.60 -10.51
CA GLY A 100 4.08 16.74 -11.89
C GLY A 100 3.00 16.39 -12.91
N TYR A 101 2.25 15.31 -12.68
CA TYR A 101 1.13 14.92 -13.54
C TYR A 101 -0.02 15.95 -13.50
N LYS A 102 -0.35 16.47 -12.32
CA LYS A 102 -1.37 17.53 -12.20
C LYS A 102 -0.95 18.82 -12.91
N LEU A 103 0.30 19.25 -12.74
CA LEU A 103 0.85 20.40 -13.48
C LEU A 103 0.85 20.17 -14.98
N PHE A 104 1.15 18.94 -15.42
CA PHE A 104 1.12 18.56 -16.83
C PHE A 104 -0.30 18.60 -17.42
N LEU A 105 -1.31 18.08 -16.71
CA LEU A 105 -2.71 18.16 -17.12
C LEU A 105 -3.21 19.62 -17.15
N LEU A 106 -2.82 20.43 -16.17
CA LEU A 106 -3.14 21.85 -16.10
C LEU A 106 -2.52 22.61 -17.27
N TRP A 107 -1.26 22.30 -17.64
CA TRP A 107 -0.62 22.85 -18.84
C TRP A 107 -1.37 22.46 -20.12
N LEU A 108 -1.93 21.25 -20.17
CA LEU A 108 -2.72 20.77 -21.30
C LEU A 108 -4.16 21.32 -21.32
N ASN A 109 -4.55 22.15 -20.34
CA ASN A 109 -5.94 22.60 -20.12
C ASN A 109 -6.95 21.45 -20.01
N GLN A 110 -6.52 20.27 -19.55
CA GLN A 110 -7.35 19.08 -19.39
C GLN A 110 -7.84 18.88 -17.95
N ASP A 111 -8.06 19.95 -17.19
CA ASP A 111 -8.57 19.85 -15.82
C ASP A 111 -9.92 19.10 -15.79
N PRO A 112 -9.99 17.88 -15.21
CA PRO A 112 -11.26 17.28 -14.87
C PRO A 112 -11.73 18.03 -13.61
N ARG A 113 -12.74 18.89 -13.78
CA ARG A 113 -13.42 19.53 -12.65
C ARG A 113 -14.13 18.51 -11.78
#